data_AF-V5HRL6-F1
#
_entry.id   AF-V5HRL6-F1
#
_cell.length_a   1.000
_cell.length_b   1.000
_cell.length_c   1.000
_cell.angle_alpha   90.00
_cell.angle_beta   90.00
_cell.angle_gamma   90.00
#
_symmetry.space_group_name_H-M   'P 1'
#
loop_
_entity.id
_entity.type
_entity.pdbx_description
1 polymer ?
#
loop_
_entity_poly.entity_id
_entity_poly.type
_entity_poly.pdbx_seq_one_letter_code
_entity_poly.pdbx_strand_id
1 'polypeptide(L)'
;VRSVLSYEPQEGDIFIVSYPKCGTTWVQYITYNIFNDGVRPPSMLDVFRSVPFLEHRGIQDDKDSPRPVAMKTHLPFNKQPYSEGAKYIYVSRNPYDCCVSFYHFVKTNRAHQFEERTFDEFFESFVRGKVNYGDYFDHLLSWYAHRSDPNVLFMTYEDLKKDTESCVMKVADFI
;
A
#
# COMPACT_ATOMS: atom_id res chain seq x y z
N VAL A 1 12.05 7.85 -4.94
CA VAL A 1 12.74 6.75 -4.22
C VAL A 1 13.77 7.27 -3.22
N ARG A 2 14.75 8.11 -3.58
CA ARG A 2 15.77 8.61 -2.62
C ARG A 2 15.20 9.36 -1.40
N SER A 3 14.08 10.06 -1.55
CA SER A 3 13.47 10.84 -0.48
C SER A 3 12.52 10.07 0.45
N VAL A 4 12.28 8.78 0.19
CA VAL A 4 11.53 7.94 1.14
C VAL A 4 12.41 7.49 2.29
N LEU A 5 13.69 7.20 2.02
CA LEU A 5 14.65 6.75 3.02
C LEU A 5 14.96 7.81 4.07
N SER A 6 14.64 9.08 3.80
CA SER A 6 14.77 10.18 4.76
C SER A 6 13.52 10.39 5.62
N TYR A 7 12.42 9.68 5.35
CA TYR A 7 11.25 9.76 6.22
C TYR A 7 11.56 9.03 7.52
N GLU A 8 11.42 9.72 8.64
CA GLU A 8 11.58 9.14 9.97
C GLU A 8 10.19 8.89 10.58
N PRO A 9 9.74 7.63 10.66
CA PRO A 9 8.45 7.30 11.26
C PRO A 9 8.39 7.75 12.72
N GLN A 10 7.28 8.36 13.09
CA GLN A 10 7.02 8.82 14.46
C GLN A 10 6.00 7.92 15.15
N GLU A 11 5.90 8.08 16.46
CA GLU A 11 4.86 7.43 17.24
C GLU A 11 3.47 7.81 16.70
N GLY A 12 2.64 6.80 16.47
CA GLY A 12 1.28 6.98 15.93
C GLY A 12 1.17 7.10 14.41
N ASP A 13 2.29 7.13 13.67
CA ASP A 13 2.24 7.04 12.20
C ASP A 13 1.66 5.69 11.75
N ILE A 14 0.84 5.71 10.70
CA ILE A 14 0.23 4.51 10.12
C ILE A 14 0.68 4.34 8.66
N PHE A 15 1.12 3.13 8.32
CA PHE A 15 1.52 2.76 6.97
C PHE A 15 0.63 1.67 6.41
N ILE A 16 -0.03 1.95 5.29
CA ILE A 16 -0.76 0.97 4.49
C ILE A 16 0.22 0.41 3.47
N VAL A 17 0.63 -0.83 3.67
CA VAL A 17 1.67 -1.50 2.89
C VAL A 17 1.05 -2.62 2.07
N SER A 18 1.50 -2.77 0.84
CA SER A 18 1.13 -3.90 -0.01
C SER A 18 2.03 -3.94 -1.23
N TYR A 19 2.21 -5.11 -1.82
CA TYR A 19 2.66 -5.16 -3.20
C TYR A 19 1.60 -4.46 -4.09
N PRO A 20 1.97 -3.76 -5.19
CA PRO A 20 1.00 -3.11 -6.06
C PRO A 20 -0.16 -4.04 -6.41
N LYS A 21 -1.38 -3.49 -6.37
CA LYS A 21 -2.62 -4.19 -6.79
C LYS A 21 -3.16 -5.25 -5.82
N CYS A 22 -2.71 -5.23 -4.56
CA CYS A 22 -3.26 -6.09 -3.50
C CYS A 22 -4.38 -5.45 -2.66
N GLY A 23 -4.96 -4.31 -3.07
CA GLY A 23 -6.09 -3.70 -2.34
C GLY A 23 -5.75 -2.43 -1.55
N THR A 24 -4.56 -1.85 -1.75
CA THR A 24 -4.09 -0.62 -1.07
C THR A 24 -5.11 0.51 -1.10
N THR A 25 -5.72 0.78 -2.25
CA THR A 25 -6.73 1.85 -2.38
C THR A 25 -7.95 1.59 -1.51
N TRP A 26 -8.39 0.34 -1.38
CA TRP A 26 -9.52 0.00 -0.52
C TRP A 26 -9.19 0.32 0.94
N VAL A 27 -8.01 -0.10 1.41
CA VAL A 27 -7.58 0.19 2.79
C VAL A 27 -7.34 1.68 3.01
N GLN A 28 -6.82 2.43 2.01
CA GLN A 28 -6.75 3.89 2.10
C GLN A 28 -8.12 4.53 2.37
N TYR A 29 -9.18 4.05 1.70
CA TYR A 29 -10.54 4.53 1.95
C TYR A 29 -11.05 4.11 3.33
N ILE A 30 -10.79 2.88 3.79
CA ILE A 30 -11.17 2.43 5.13
C ILE A 30 -10.52 3.34 6.18
N THR A 31 -9.20 3.51 6.11
CA THR A 31 -8.44 4.37 7.02
C THR A 31 -8.91 5.82 6.97
N TYR A 32 -9.16 6.37 5.77
CA TYR A 32 -9.72 7.72 5.64
C TYR A 32 -11.06 7.84 6.37
N ASN A 33 -11.99 6.91 6.16
CA ASN A 33 -13.32 6.99 6.78
C ASN A 33 -13.24 6.83 8.30
N ILE A 34 -12.35 6.00 8.83
CA ILE A 34 -12.15 5.87 10.28
C ILE A 34 -11.70 7.21 10.88
N PHE A 35 -10.76 7.91 10.24
CA PHE A 35 -10.28 9.21 10.71
C PHE A 35 -11.25 10.38 10.49
N ASN A 36 -12.33 10.18 9.73
CA ASN A 36 -13.28 11.23 9.37
C ASN A 36 -14.71 10.84 9.78
N ASP A 37 -14.89 10.05 10.84
CA ASP A 37 -16.19 9.67 11.41
C ASP A 37 -17.18 9.07 10.36
N GLY A 38 -16.66 8.34 9.38
CA GLY A 38 -17.44 7.75 8.29
C GLY A 38 -17.97 8.76 7.26
N VAL A 39 -17.54 10.03 7.31
CA VAL A 39 -17.92 11.05 6.34
C VAL A 39 -17.31 10.72 4.99
N ARG A 40 -18.18 10.57 3.99
CA ARG A 40 -17.79 10.26 2.61
C ARG A 40 -16.81 11.33 2.08
N PRO A 41 -15.66 10.93 1.50
CA PRO A 41 -14.74 11.88 0.89
C PRO A 41 -15.40 12.64 -0.27
N PRO A 42 -15.15 13.95 -0.43
CA PRO A 42 -15.67 14.73 -1.56
C PRO A 42 -15.16 14.21 -2.91
N SER A 43 -13.91 13.76 -2.95
CA SER A 43 -13.30 13.16 -4.12
C SER A 43 -12.24 12.12 -3.77
N MET A 44 -11.83 11.33 -4.76
CA MET A 44 -10.68 10.42 -4.63
C MET A 44 -9.38 11.17 -4.30
N LEU A 45 -9.24 12.40 -4.78
CA LEU A 45 -8.05 13.22 -4.53
C LEU A 45 -7.93 13.61 -3.05
N ASP A 46 -9.06 13.82 -2.36
CA ASP A 46 -9.06 14.12 -0.92
C ASP A 46 -8.55 12.93 -0.10
N VAL A 47 -8.96 11.71 -0.45
CA VAL A 47 -8.42 10.49 0.17
C VAL A 47 -6.92 10.38 -0.07
N PHE A 48 -6.45 10.66 -1.29
CA PHE A 48 -5.03 10.55 -1.62
C PHE A 48 -4.17 11.67 -1.05
N ARG A 49 -4.76 12.81 -0.70
CA ARG A 49 -4.07 13.88 0.04
C ARG A 49 -4.00 13.57 1.54
N SER A 50 -5.07 13.01 2.11
CA SER A 50 -5.14 12.60 3.51
C SER A 50 -4.29 11.37 3.81
N VAL A 51 -4.26 10.40 2.88
CA VAL A 51 -3.45 9.17 2.97
C VAL A 51 -2.49 9.10 1.77
N PRO A 52 -1.42 9.92 1.76
CA PRO A 52 -0.57 10.08 0.60
C PRO A 52 0.34 8.89 0.33
N PHE A 53 0.86 8.84 -0.90
CA PHE A 53 1.83 7.85 -1.31
C PHE A 53 3.24 8.28 -0.91
N LEU A 54 3.86 7.56 0.02
CA LEU A 54 5.17 7.88 0.60
C LEU A 54 6.24 8.11 -0.49
N GLU A 55 6.25 7.28 -1.53
CA GLU A 55 7.17 7.32 -2.66
C GLU A 55 7.09 8.61 -3.49
N HIS A 56 5.93 9.27 -3.47
CA HIS A 56 5.71 10.57 -4.10
C HIS A 56 5.85 11.73 -3.10
N ARG A 57 5.70 11.44 -1.81
CA ARG A 57 5.66 12.43 -0.72
C ARG A 57 7.01 13.07 -0.44
N GLY A 58 8.10 12.35 -0.65
CA GLY A 58 9.45 12.90 -0.53
C GLY A 58 9.81 13.99 -1.57
N ILE A 59 8.85 14.50 -2.34
CA ILE A 59 8.96 15.67 -3.22
C ILE A 59 8.20 16.89 -2.62
N GLN A 60 7.34 16.69 -1.61
CA GLN A 60 6.45 17.70 -1.04
C GLN A 60 6.55 17.75 0.49
N ASP A 61 7.76 17.99 0.99
CA ASP A 61 7.96 18.37 2.39
C ASP A 61 7.60 19.86 2.54
N ASP A 62 6.31 20.16 2.43
CA ASP A 62 5.77 21.46 2.83
C ASP A 62 5.72 21.45 4.37
N LYS A 63 6.75 22.03 4.99
CA LYS A 63 6.92 22.06 6.45
C LYS A 63 5.75 22.72 7.19
N ASP A 64 4.92 23.47 6.45
CA ASP A 64 3.77 24.20 6.98
C ASP A 64 2.47 23.40 6.92
N SER A 65 2.45 22.24 6.25
CA SER A 65 1.29 21.36 6.17
C SER A 65 1.25 20.37 7.35
N PRO A 66 0.07 20.10 7.94
CA PRO A 66 -0.05 19.07 8.97
C PRO A 66 0.47 17.71 8.48
N ARG A 67 1.33 17.07 9.28
CA ARG A 67 1.79 15.70 9.03
C ARG A 67 0.56 14.78 8.99
N PRO A 68 0.37 13.96 7.95
CA PRO A 68 -0.77 13.06 7.91
C PRO A 68 -0.47 11.87 8.80
N VAL A 69 -1.51 11.43 9.50
CA VAL A 69 -1.45 10.31 10.42
C VAL A 69 -1.28 8.98 9.68
N ALA A 70 -1.75 8.88 8.42
CA ALA A 70 -1.65 7.68 7.62
C ALA A 70 -1.03 7.92 6.25
N MET A 71 -0.29 6.94 5.73
CA MET A 71 0.36 6.96 4.42
C MET A 71 0.26 5.59 3.79
N LYS A 72 0.41 5.50 2.46
CA LYS A 72 0.61 4.21 1.79
C LYS A 72 2.02 4.07 1.23
N THR A 73 2.45 2.84 1.03
CA THR A 73 3.70 2.49 0.36
C THR A 73 3.62 1.11 -0.31
N HIS A 74 4.52 0.87 -1.26
CA HIS A 74 4.76 -0.42 -1.91
C HIS A 74 6.17 -0.94 -1.63
N LEU A 75 6.83 -0.45 -0.57
CA LEU A 75 8.17 -0.91 -0.21
C LEU A 75 8.14 -2.26 0.53
N PRO A 76 9.07 -3.18 0.20
CA PRO A 76 9.29 -4.37 1.01
C PRO A 76 9.85 -3.98 2.37
N PHE A 77 9.70 -4.86 3.36
CA PHE A 77 10.03 -4.56 4.77
C PHE A 77 11.46 -4.02 4.92
N ASN A 78 12.42 -4.65 4.25
CA ASN A 78 13.84 -4.30 4.30
C ASN A 78 14.22 -2.96 3.63
N LYS A 79 13.28 -2.26 2.98
CA LYS A 79 13.50 -0.96 2.34
C LYS A 79 12.60 0.15 2.88
N GLN A 80 11.63 -0.21 3.71
CA GLN A 80 10.65 0.68 4.30
C GLN A 80 11.27 1.38 5.53
N PRO A 81 11.03 2.68 5.75
CA PRO A 81 11.30 3.31 7.03
C PRO A 81 10.49 2.66 8.15
N TYR A 82 11.18 2.17 9.19
CA TYR A 82 10.58 1.39 10.27
C TYR A 82 10.73 2.07 11.64
N SER A 83 9.69 1.99 12.46
CA SER A 83 9.70 2.36 13.88
C SER A 83 8.75 1.45 14.66
N GLU A 84 9.14 1.04 15.86
CA GLU A 84 8.27 0.28 16.77
C GLU A 84 7.06 1.09 17.24
N GLY A 85 7.16 2.43 17.24
CA GLY A 85 6.07 3.33 17.61
C GLY A 85 5.06 3.59 16.48
N ALA A 86 5.36 3.15 15.25
CA ALA A 86 4.46 3.27 14.12
C ALA A 86 3.69 1.96 13.89
N LYS A 87 2.54 2.03 13.22
CA LYS A 87 1.67 0.89 12.90
C LYS A 87 1.69 0.59 11.40
N TYR A 88 1.67 -0.68 11.03
CA TYR A 88 1.77 -1.14 9.63
C TYR A 88 0.62 -2.08 9.29
N ILE A 89 -0.21 -1.71 8.31
CA ILE A 89 -1.29 -2.54 7.78
C ILE A 89 -0.80 -3.15 6.47
N TYR A 90 -0.43 -4.42 6.48
CA TYR A 90 0.02 -5.13 5.29
C TYR A 90 -1.13 -5.90 4.62
N VAL A 91 -1.33 -5.68 3.32
CA VAL A 91 -2.35 -6.40 2.52
C VAL A 91 -1.69 -7.26 1.46
N SER A 92 -1.93 -8.56 1.55
CA SER A 92 -1.55 -9.55 0.54
C SER A 92 -2.72 -9.90 -0.38
N ARG A 93 -2.45 -10.56 -1.51
CA ARG A 93 -3.47 -11.05 -2.44
C ARG A 93 -3.02 -12.36 -3.09
N ASN A 94 -3.94 -13.12 -3.66
CA ASN A 94 -3.56 -14.18 -4.58
C ASN A 94 -2.65 -13.63 -5.71
N PRO A 95 -1.44 -14.19 -5.93
CA PRO A 95 -0.49 -13.66 -6.92
C PRO A 95 -0.98 -13.74 -8.36
N TYR A 96 -1.84 -14.71 -8.70
CA TYR A 96 -2.43 -14.82 -10.05
C TYR A 96 -3.35 -13.62 -10.32
N ASP A 97 -4.24 -13.32 -9.39
CA ASP A 97 -5.15 -12.18 -9.48
C ASP A 97 -4.41 -10.83 -9.41
N CYS A 98 -3.36 -10.77 -8.59
CA CYS A 98 -2.47 -9.62 -8.51
C CYS A 98 -1.80 -9.34 -9.87
N CYS A 99 -1.24 -10.37 -10.51
CA CYS A 99 -0.57 -10.25 -11.81
C CYS A 99 -1.52 -9.71 -12.89
N VAL A 100 -2.73 -10.27 -13.00
CA VAL A 100 -3.76 -9.79 -13.96
C VAL A 100 -4.13 -8.33 -13.69
N SER A 101 -4.37 -7.99 -12.43
CA SER A 101 -4.70 -6.60 -12.06
C SER A 101 -3.54 -5.63 -12.35
N PHE A 102 -2.30 -6.08 -12.19
CA PHE A 102 -1.12 -5.28 -12.46
C PHE A 102 -0.89 -5.06 -13.95
N TYR A 103 -1.09 -6.09 -14.79
CA TYR A 103 -1.10 -5.95 -16.24
C TYR A 103 -2.05 -4.85 -16.71
N HIS A 104 -3.31 -4.89 -16.29
CA HIS A 104 -4.30 -3.88 -16.68
C HIS A 104 -3.97 -2.49 -16.14
N PHE A 105 -3.42 -2.41 -14.93
CA PHE A 105 -2.97 -1.14 -14.36
C PHE A 105 -1.84 -0.50 -15.17
N VAL A 106 -0.80 -1.26 -15.54
CA VAL A 106 0.32 -0.69 -16.31
C VAL A 106 -0.07 -0.37 -17.75
N LYS A 107 -1.03 -1.09 -18.32
CA LYS A 107 -1.53 -0.83 -19.69
C LYS A 107 -2.36 0.45 -19.78
N THR A 108 -3.15 0.74 -18.74
CA THR A 108 -4.01 1.94 -18.71
C THR A 108 -3.25 3.19 -18.27
N ASN A 109 -2.11 3.04 -17.61
CA ASN A 109 -1.32 4.15 -17.10
C ASN A 109 -0.13 4.43 -18.03
N ARG A 110 -0.28 5.47 -18.87
CA ARG A 110 0.70 5.93 -19.86
C ARG A 110 2.10 6.16 -19.30
N ALA A 111 2.20 6.49 -18.00
CA ALA A 111 3.48 6.70 -17.33
C ALA A 111 4.39 5.46 -17.33
N HIS A 112 3.81 4.26 -17.51
CA HIS A 112 4.56 3.02 -17.55
C HIS A 112 5.07 2.66 -18.96
N GLN A 113 4.64 3.34 -20.04
CA GLN A 113 5.06 3.02 -21.42
C GLN A 113 4.87 1.53 -21.78
N PHE A 114 3.82 0.91 -21.24
CA PHE A 114 3.53 -0.54 -21.35
C PHE A 114 2.32 -0.85 -22.24
N GLU A 115 1.83 0.13 -23.02
CA GLU A 115 0.57 0.05 -23.77
C GLU A 115 0.55 -1.09 -24.81
N GLU A 116 1.71 -1.41 -25.39
CA GLU A 116 1.86 -2.36 -26.50
C GLU A 116 2.19 -3.81 -26.07
N ARG A 117 2.43 -4.09 -24.78
CA ARG A 117 2.82 -5.44 -24.35
C ARG A 117 1.62 -6.38 -24.18
N THR A 118 1.82 -7.63 -24.59
CA THR A 118 0.87 -8.73 -24.35
C THR A 118 0.86 -9.13 -22.87
N PHE A 119 -0.18 -9.87 -22.45
CA PHE A 119 -0.23 -10.41 -21.10
C PHE A 119 0.91 -11.40 -20.85
N ASP A 120 1.26 -12.26 -21.82
CA ASP A 120 2.31 -13.27 -21.67
C ASP A 120 3.68 -12.63 -21.41
N GLU A 121 4.02 -11.56 -22.14
CA GLU A 121 5.26 -10.80 -21.92
C GLU A 121 5.30 -10.12 -20.53
N PHE A 122 4.14 -9.62 -20.07
CA PHE A 122 4.03 -9.06 -18.73
C PHE A 122 4.15 -10.15 -17.67
N PHE A 123 3.49 -11.29 -17.85
CA PHE A 123 3.52 -12.42 -16.93
C PHE A 123 4.96 -12.94 -16.75
N GLU A 124 5.70 -13.13 -17.85
CA GLU A 124 7.13 -13.47 -17.80
C GLU A 124 7.95 -12.44 -17.04
N SER A 125 7.64 -11.15 -17.20
CA SER A 125 8.30 -10.08 -16.45
C SER A 125 7.94 -10.13 -14.97
N PHE A 126 6.68 -10.37 -14.63
CA PHE A 126 6.17 -10.46 -13.26
C PHE A 126 6.81 -11.62 -12.50
N VAL A 127 6.81 -12.82 -13.09
CA VAL A 127 7.39 -14.03 -12.49
C VAL A 127 8.91 -13.91 -12.29
N ARG A 128 9.60 -13.15 -13.15
CA ARG A 128 11.04 -12.89 -13.02
C ARG A 128 11.36 -11.68 -12.14
N GLY A 129 10.37 -11.06 -11.48
CA GLY A 129 10.54 -9.84 -10.69
C GLY A 129 11.02 -8.63 -11.49
N LYS A 130 10.86 -8.62 -12.81
CA LYS A 130 11.23 -7.53 -13.73
C LYS A 130 10.10 -6.52 -13.93
N VAL A 131 9.40 -6.21 -12.85
CA VAL A 131 8.34 -5.20 -12.78
C VAL A 131 8.65 -4.21 -11.66
N ASN A 132 7.87 -3.13 -11.55
CA ASN A 132 8.05 -2.20 -10.44
C ASN A 132 7.87 -2.93 -9.11
N TYR A 133 8.71 -2.59 -8.13
CA TYR A 133 8.77 -3.20 -6.79
C TYR A 133 9.30 -4.63 -6.71
N GLY A 134 9.76 -5.20 -7.84
CA GLY A 134 10.56 -6.44 -7.86
C GLY A 134 9.72 -7.71 -7.88
N ASP A 135 10.24 -8.76 -7.26
CA ASP A 135 9.56 -10.05 -7.14
C ASP A 135 8.43 -10.00 -6.11
N TYR A 136 7.30 -10.62 -6.45
CA TYR A 136 6.11 -10.65 -5.58
C TYR A 136 6.36 -11.40 -4.27
N PHE A 137 7.01 -12.55 -4.34
CA PHE A 137 7.24 -13.41 -3.19
C PHE A 137 8.33 -12.84 -2.29
N ASP A 138 9.39 -12.28 -2.84
CA ASP A 138 10.40 -11.55 -2.05
C ASP A 138 9.74 -10.42 -1.25
N HIS A 139 8.86 -9.64 -1.89
CA HIS A 139 8.11 -8.58 -1.20
C HIS A 139 7.19 -9.16 -0.11
N LEU A 140 6.38 -10.17 -0.45
CA LEU A 140 5.45 -10.80 0.49
C LEU A 140 6.15 -11.43 1.68
N LEU A 141 7.17 -12.24 1.44
CA LEU A 141 7.90 -12.97 2.48
C LEU A 141 8.65 -12.02 3.41
N SER A 142 9.15 -10.89 2.88
CA SER A 142 9.78 -9.86 3.72
C SER A 142 8.84 -9.33 4.79
N TRP A 143 7.53 -9.21 4.51
CA TRP A 143 6.52 -8.76 5.47
C TRP A 143 5.88 -9.91 6.25
N TYR A 144 5.74 -11.08 5.64
CA TYR A 144 5.13 -12.25 6.28
C TYR A 144 5.93 -12.74 7.50
N ALA A 145 7.24 -12.54 7.50
CA ALA A 145 8.10 -12.79 8.66
C ALA A 145 7.71 -11.97 9.89
N HIS A 146 7.13 -10.78 9.68
CA HIS A 146 6.74 -9.81 10.71
C HIS A 146 5.23 -9.80 10.99
N ARG A 147 4.46 -10.73 10.41
CA ARG A 147 2.99 -10.75 10.52
C ARG A 147 2.46 -10.89 11.96
N SER A 148 3.33 -11.28 12.89
CA SER A 148 3.01 -11.48 14.31
C SER A 148 3.60 -10.39 15.20
N ASP A 149 4.27 -9.39 14.61
CA ASP A 149 4.77 -8.24 15.34
C ASP A 149 3.59 -7.40 15.85
N PRO A 150 3.67 -6.84 17.07
CA PRO A 150 2.53 -6.16 17.70
C PRO A 150 2.08 -4.91 16.94
N ASN A 151 2.96 -4.33 16.13
CA ASN A 151 2.69 -3.15 15.32
C ASN A 151 2.43 -3.48 13.85
N VAL A 152 2.12 -4.75 13.51
CA VAL A 152 1.79 -5.18 12.15
C VAL A 152 0.42 -5.87 12.12
N LEU A 153 -0.52 -5.29 11.37
CA LEU A 153 -1.77 -5.93 11.00
C LEU A 153 -1.65 -6.55 9.62
N PHE A 154 -1.62 -7.88 9.55
CA PHE A 154 -1.55 -8.61 8.29
C PHE A 154 -2.95 -9.05 7.81
N MET A 155 -3.31 -8.69 6.59
CA MET A 155 -4.61 -8.98 5.98
C MET A 155 -4.47 -9.51 4.56
N THR A 156 -5.58 -10.04 4.02
CA THR A 156 -5.67 -10.48 2.62
C THR A 156 -6.77 -9.71 1.90
N TYR A 157 -6.58 -9.49 0.59
CA TYR A 157 -7.62 -8.94 -0.29
C TYR A 157 -8.86 -9.83 -0.32
N GLU A 158 -8.68 -11.13 -0.23
CA GLU A 158 -9.74 -12.13 -0.23
C GLU A 158 -10.63 -12.00 1.02
N ASP A 159 -10.05 -11.76 2.19
CA ASP A 159 -10.81 -11.48 3.43
C ASP A 159 -11.53 -10.14 3.32
N LEU A 160 -10.86 -9.09 2.82
CA LEU A 160 -11.48 -7.77 2.57
C LEU A 160 -12.72 -7.88 1.69
N LYS A 161 -12.69 -8.74 0.67
CA LYS A 161 -13.80 -8.99 -0.25
C LYS A 161 -14.89 -9.87 0.36
N LYS A 162 -14.51 -10.87 1.15
CA LYS A 162 -15.43 -11.84 1.75
C LYS A 162 -16.24 -11.21 2.89
N ASP A 163 -15.59 -10.44 3.74
CA ASP A 163 -16.19 -9.82 4.91
C ASP A 163 -15.52 -8.45 5.18
N THR A 164 -16.01 -7.44 4.45
CA THR A 164 -15.50 -6.07 4.55
C THR A 164 -15.75 -5.47 5.93
N GLU A 165 -16.90 -5.75 6.55
CA GLU A 165 -17.28 -5.17 7.84
C GLU A 165 -16.31 -5.62 8.94
N SER A 166 -16.05 -6.93 9.05
CA SER A 166 -15.07 -7.45 10.01
C SER A 166 -13.66 -6.90 9.75
N CYS A 167 -13.29 -6.71 8.48
CA CYS A 167 -11.99 -6.13 8.13
C CYS A 167 -11.88 -4.64 8.52
N VAL A 168 -12.96 -3.87 8.38
CA VAL A 168 -13.03 -2.47 8.85
C VAL A 168 -12.84 -2.42 10.36
N MET A 169 -13.54 -3.28 11.11
CA MET A 169 -13.41 -3.34 12.57
C MET A 169 -11.98 -3.70 13.00
N LYS A 170 -11.34 -4.67 12.34
CA LYS A 170 -9.93 -5.01 12.59
C LYS A 170 -8.98 -3.83 12.37
N VAL A 171 -9.22 -3.04 11.31
CA VAL A 171 -8.40 -1.85 11.05
C VAL A 171 -8.65 -0.79 12.12
N ALA A 172 -9.91 -0.55 12.51
CA ALA A 172 -10.27 0.42 13.55
C ALA A 172 -9.71 0.05 14.93
N ASP A 173 -9.81 -1.21 15.34
CA ASP A 173 -9.23 -1.69 16.60
C ASP A 173 -7.70 -1.60 16.62
N PHE A 174 -7.09 -1.76 15.44
CA PHE A 174 -5.64 -1.73 15.31
C PHE A 174 -5.07 -0.31 15.35
N ILE A 175 -5.77 0.71 14.84
CA ILE A 175 -5.23 2.08 14.69
C ILE A 175 -5.55 3.01 15.85
#